data_AF-A0A0C9YR77-F1
#
_entry.id   AF-A0A0C9YR77-F1
#
_cell.length_a   1.000
_cell.length_b   1.000
_cell.length_c   1.000
_cell.angle_alpha   90.00
_cell.angle_beta   90.00
_cell.angle_gamma   90.00
#
_symmetry.space_group_name_H-M   'P 1'
#
loop_
_entity.id
_entity.type
_entity.pdbx_description
1 polymer ?
#
loop_
_entity_poly.entity_id
_entity_poly.type
_entity_poly.pdbx_seq_one_letter_code
_entity_poly.pdbx_strand_id
1 'polypeptide(L)'
;LPNRQIAQSLWRERLKPVTQVRISRNVKFIYGAQEQFGEVQYFTRLAMDATEGANEAWQFEDIALVHLYSPPNELLLKKSSHTLISSKLVDELAVMHVKSIKSMVGMIPHRLRLPSGITEDRFFLMEKLGLDISQLGIL
;
A
#
# COMPACT_ATOMS: atom_id res chain seq x y z
N LEU A 1 -8.48 3.00 8.59
CA LEU A 1 -8.44 3.80 7.34
C LEU A 1 -9.77 4.52 7.14
N PRO A 2 -9.84 5.58 6.33
CA PRO A 2 -11.08 6.34 6.09
C PRO A 2 -12.28 5.46 5.70
N ASN A 3 -12.02 4.40 4.93
CA ASN A 3 -12.99 3.39 4.51
C ASN A 3 -13.25 2.26 5.55
N ARG A 4 -12.97 2.51 6.84
CA ARG A 4 -13.10 1.57 7.97
C ARG A 4 -12.28 0.27 7.85
N GLN A 5 -11.39 0.19 6.87
CA GLN A 5 -10.46 -0.93 6.76
C GLN A 5 -9.39 -0.86 7.85
N ILE A 6 -8.98 -2.04 8.33
CA ILE A 6 -7.92 -2.21 9.32
C ILE A 6 -6.67 -2.73 8.60
N ALA A 7 -5.73 -1.83 8.33
CA ALA A 7 -4.41 -2.21 7.82
C ALA A 7 -3.59 -2.85 8.95
N GLN A 8 -2.80 -3.85 8.60
CA GLN A 8 -1.80 -4.45 9.50
C GLN A 8 -0.40 -4.17 8.96
N SER A 9 0.62 -4.43 9.77
CA SER A 9 2.00 -4.40 9.32
C SER A 9 2.53 -5.82 9.14
N LEU A 10 3.57 -5.99 8.31
CA LEU A 10 4.27 -7.26 8.16
C LEU A 10 4.72 -7.80 9.52
N TRP A 11 5.23 -6.93 10.39
CA TRP A 11 5.61 -7.31 11.74
C TRP A 11 4.47 -7.94 12.54
N ARG A 12 3.27 -7.32 12.54
CA ARG A 12 2.10 -7.87 13.25
C ARG A 12 1.62 -9.19 12.65
N GLU A 13 1.70 -9.33 11.33
CA GLU A 13 1.27 -10.56 10.64
C GLU A 13 2.24 -11.73 10.88
N ARG A 14 3.56 -11.48 10.93
CA ARG A 14 4.58 -12.51 11.20
C ARG A 14 4.47 -13.15 12.59
N LEU A 15 3.79 -12.50 13.53
CA LEU A 15 3.53 -13.04 14.87
C LEU A 15 2.37 -14.05 14.89
N LYS A 16 1.65 -14.24 13.78
CA LYS A 16 0.51 -15.15 13.69
C LYS A 16 0.91 -16.42 12.90
N PRO A 17 0.33 -17.59 13.23
CA PRO A 17 0.47 -18.78 12.40
C PRO A 17 -0.07 -18.53 10.98
N VAL A 18 0.56 -19.11 9.97
CA VAL A 18 0.19 -18.93 8.55
C VAL A 18 -1.29 -19.25 8.29
N THR A 19 -1.86 -20.22 9.01
CA THR A 19 -3.28 -20.62 8.91
C THR A 19 -4.27 -19.58 9.44
N GLN A 20 -3.80 -18.60 10.21
CA GLN A 20 -4.62 -17.56 10.85
C GLN A 20 -4.26 -16.14 10.36
N VAL A 21 -3.25 -16.02 9.49
CA VAL A 21 -2.84 -14.74 8.95
C VAL A 21 -3.85 -14.29 7.89
N ARG A 22 -4.56 -13.20 8.20
CA ARG A 22 -5.23 -12.39 7.19
C ARG A 22 -4.25 -11.29 6.75
N ILE A 23 -3.75 -11.41 5.52
CA ILE A 23 -2.88 -10.41 4.90
C ILE A 23 -3.68 -9.13 4.67
N SER A 24 -3.29 -8.05 5.34
CA SER A 24 -3.89 -6.72 5.23
C SER A 24 -2.83 -5.62 5.34
N ARG A 25 -1.59 -5.93 4.97
CA ARG A 25 -0.43 -5.02 4.99
C ARG A 25 -0.16 -4.27 3.70
N ASN A 26 -0.80 -4.66 2.60
CA ASN A 26 -0.66 -3.98 1.31
C ASN A 26 -1.59 -2.77 1.25
N VAL A 27 -1.04 -1.61 0.93
CA VAL A 27 -1.75 -0.33 0.99
C VAL A 27 -1.54 0.50 -0.26
N LYS A 28 -2.59 1.26 -0.59
CA LYS A 28 -2.55 2.39 -1.52
C LYS A 28 -2.41 3.68 -0.72
N PHE A 29 -1.49 4.55 -1.12
CA PHE A 29 -1.23 5.82 -0.45
C PHE A 29 -0.87 6.92 -1.45
N ILE A 30 -0.95 8.17 -0.98
CA ILE A 30 -0.49 9.34 -1.74
C ILE A 30 0.89 9.73 -1.23
N TYR A 31 1.86 9.84 -2.14
CA TYR A 31 3.19 10.33 -1.87
C TYR A 31 3.55 11.45 -2.85
N GLY A 32 3.77 12.66 -2.32
CA GLY A 32 3.75 13.86 -3.14
C GLY A 32 2.38 14.05 -3.82
N ALA A 33 2.36 14.06 -5.15
CA ALA A 33 1.15 14.16 -5.97
C ALA A 33 0.75 12.85 -6.67
N GLN A 34 1.41 11.73 -6.34
CA GLN A 34 1.24 10.46 -7.03
C GLN A 34 0.64 9.39 -6.13
N GLU A 35 -0.21 8.55 -6.73
CA GLU A 35 -0.70 7.33 -6.11
C GLU A 35 0.37 6.23 -6.20
N GLN A 36 0.65 5.59 -5.07
CA GLN A 36 1.63 4.51 -4.98
C GLN A 36 1.09 3.36 -4.13
N PHE A 37 1.75 2.21 -4.27
CA PHE A 37 1.43 0.98 -3.57
C PHE A 37 2.64 0.48 -2.78
N GLY A 38 2.40 -0.17 -1.65
CA GLY A 38 3.47 -0.76 -0.86
C GLY A 38 2.99 -1.70 0.23
N GLU A 39 3.93 -2.46 0.80
CA GLU A 39 3.74 -3.29 1.98
C GLU A 39 4.16 -2.53 3.23
N VAL A 40 3.22 -2.27 4.15
CA VAL A 40 3.54 -1.70 5.47
C VAL A 40 4.39 -2.71 6.24
N GLN A 41 5.62 -2.33 6.55
CA GLN A 41 6.54 -3.11 7.37
C GLN A 41 6.26 -2.90 8.85
N TYR A 42 6.08 -1.63 9.25
CA TYR A 42 5.84 -1.20 10.63
C TYR A 42 4.93 0.03 10.68
N PHE A 43 4.14 0.11 11.75
CA PHE A 43 3.55 1.36 12.22
C PHE A 43 4.30 1.76 13.47
N THR A 44 4.73 3.02 13.55
CA THR A 44 5.45 3.54 14.71
C THR A 44 5.15 5.03 14.90
N ARG A 45 5.65 5.60 15.97
CA ARG A 45 5.50 6.99 16.32
C ARG A 45 6.89 7.63 16.44
N LEU A 46 7.12 8.72 15.72
CA LEU A 46 8.37 9.48 15.81
C LEU A 46 8.17 10.66 16.74
N ALA A 47 9.09 10.83 17.68
CA ALA A 47 9.21 12.07 18.43
C ALA A 47 9.85 13.13 17.52
N MET A 48 9.22 14.29 17.46
CA MET A 48 9.68 15.47 16.73
C MET A 48 9.94 16.58 17.76
N ASP A 49 10.99 17.36 17.52
CA ASP A 49 11.26 18.53 18.34
C ASP A 49 10.07 19.50 18.28
N ALA A 50 9.75 20.09 19.43
CA ALA A 50 8.72 21.11 19.50
C ALA A 50 9.12 22.27 18.59
N THR A 51 8.25 22.68 17.67
CA THR A 51 8.47 23.91 16.88
C THR A 51 8.65 25.09 17.83
N GLU A 52 9.63 25.95 17.56
CA GLU A 52 9.93 27.13 18.37
C GLU A 52 8.63 27.92 18.69
N GLY A 53 8.28 27.99 19.98
CA GLY A 53 7.06 28.67 20.47
C GLY A 53 5.92 27.75 20.94
N ALA A 54 6.01 26.44 20.75
CA ALA A 54 5.17 25.49 21.49
C ALA A 54 5.79 25.21 22.87
N ASN A 55 4.95 25.06 23.91
CA ASN A 55 5.36 24.51 25.21
C ASN A 55 6.29 23.31 24.97
N GLU A 56 7.36 23.16 25.76
CA GLU A 56 8.48 22.18 25.64
C GLU A 56 8.09 20.68 25.61
N ALA A 57 6.84 20.34 25.30
CA ALA A 57 6.34 19.01 25.10
C ALA A 57 6.73 18.47 23.72
N TRP A 58 7.34 17.27 23.71
CA TRP A 58 7.57 16.47 22.51
C TRP A 58 6.30 16.34 21.67
N GLN A 59 6.41 16.65 20.38
CA GLN A 59 5.37 16.33 19.42
C GLN A 59 5.62 14.94 18.86
N PHE A 60 4.53 14.23 18.56
CA PHE A 60 4.63 12.86 18.08
C PHE A 60 3.83 12.68 16.80
N GLU A 61 4.48 12.14 15.78
CA GLU A 61 3.87 11.87 14.48
C GLU A 61 3.72 10.37 14.28
N ASP A 62 2.51 9.94 13.92
CA ASP A 62 2.22 8.54 13.59
C ASP A 62 2.64 8.26 12.15
N ILE A 63 3.60 7.37 11.97
CA ILE A 63 4.18 7.03 10.68
C ILE A 63 4.04 5.55 10.33
N ALA A 64 4.12 5.27 9.04
CA ALA A 64 4.27 3.93 8.48
C ALA A 64 5.60 3.83 7.73
N LEU A 65 6.33 2.75 7.97
CA LEU A 65 7.45 2.33 7.13
C LEU A 65 6.90 1.37 6.07
N VAL A 66 7.09 1.69 4.79
CA VAL A 66 6.46 1.00 3.67
C VAL A 66 7.51 0.55 2.66
N HIS A 67 7.47 -0.73 2.28
CA HIS A 67 8.29 -1.31 1.21
C HIS A 67 7.55 -1.16 -0.11
N LEU A 68 8.17 -0.50 -1.08
CA LEU A 68 7.48 0.01 -2.27
C LEU A 68 7.28 -1.05 -3.34
N TYR A 69 6.16 -0.94 -4.06
CA TYR A 69 6.03 -1.55 -5.37
C TYR A 69 6.45 -0.56 -6.46
N SER A 70 7.06 -1.06 -7.52
CA SER A 70 7.38 -0.29 -8.72
C SER A 70 6.13 0.31 -9.35
N PRO A 71 6.28 1.34 -10.21
CA PRO A 71 5.24 1.69 -11.17
C PRO A 71 4.77 0.47 -11.99
N PRO A 72 3.52 0.47 -12.49
CA PRO A 72 2.99 -0.62 -13.29
C PRO A 72 3.82 -0.84 -14.57
N ASN A 73 3.95 -2.10 -15.01
CA ASN A 73 4.54 -2.38 -16.32
C ASN A 73 3.68 -1.77 -17.44
N GLU A 74 4.18 -0.74 -18.11
CA GLU A 74 3.44 0.02 -19.12
C GLU A 74 2.93 -0.85 -20.28
N LEU A 75 3.71 -1.85 -20.69
CA LEU A 75 3.33 -2.71 -21.81
C LEU A 75 2.18 -3.64 -21.44
N LEU A 76 2.19 -4.22 -20.25
CA LEU A 76 1.09 -5.03 -19.74
C LEU A 76 -0.15 -4.17 -19.51
N LEU A 77 0.02 -2.98 -18.94
CA LEU A 77 -1.08 -2.04 -18.70
C LEU A 77 -1.74 -1.64 -20.03
N LYS A 78 -0.95 -1.26 -21.04
CA LYS A 78 -1.46 -0.89 -22.37
C LYS A 78 -2.13 -2.07 -23.08
N LYS A 79 -1.53 -3.27 -23.05
CA LYS A 79 -2.11 -4.47 -23.70
C LYS A 79 -3.39 -4.96 -23.03
N SER A 80 -3.54 -4.71 -21.74
CA SER A 80 -4.74 -5.06 -20.97
C SER A 80 -5.80 -3.94 -20.97
N SER A 81 -5.69 -2.95 -21.85
CA SER A 81 -6.59 -1.79 -21.88
C SER A 81 -6.70 -1.10 -20.52
N HIS A 82 -5.57 -0.92 -19.84
CA HIS A 82 -5.44 -0.30 -18.51
C HIS A 82 -6.13 -1.05 -17.36
N THR A 83 -6.41 -2.35 -17.53
CA THR A 83 -7.08 -3.17 -16.50
C THR A 83 -6.09 -3.89 -15.59
N LEU A 84 -4.92 -4.31 -16.10
CA LEU A 84 -3.93 -5.05 -15.32
C LEU A 84 -2.79 -4.14 -14.85
N ILE A 85 -2.85 -3.75 -13.58
CA ILE A 85 -1.71 -3.14 -12.88
C ILE A 85 -0.81 -4.26 -12.37
N SER A 86 0.40 -4.36 -12.92
CA SER A 86 1.38 -5.39 -12.59
C SER A 86 2.73 -4.76 -12.24
N SER A 87 3.14 -4.89 -10.98
CA SER A 87 4.31 -4.22 -10.41
C SER A 87 5.30 -5.22 -9.83
N LYS A 88 6.54 -4.78 -9.59
CA LYS A 88 7.52 -5.53 -8.82
C LYS A 88 7.59 -4.97 -7.41
N LEU A 89 7.94 -5.80 -6.42
CA LEU A 89 8.42 -5.27 -5.14
C LEU A 89 9.86 -4.78 -5.36
N VAL A 90 10.15 -3.52 -5.04
CA VAL A 90 11.46 -2.91 -5.23
C VAL A 90 12.12 -2.70 -3.88
N ASP A 91 13.45 -2.80 -3.81
CA ASP A 91 14.23 -2.64 -2.58
C ASP A 91 14.34 -1.17 -2.15
N GLU A 92 13.19 -0.53 -1.99
CA GLU A 92 13.02 0.87 -1.59
C GLU A 92 12.01 0.95 -0.45
N LEU A 93 12.40 1.68 0.61
CA LEU A 93 11.56 1.96 1.76
C LEU A 93 11.15 3.43 1.76
N ALA A 94 9.88 3.69 2.06
CA ALA A 94 9.36 5.02 2.30
C ALA A 94 8.86 5.15 3.73
N VAL A 95 9.14 6.31 4.34
CA VAL A 95 8.51 6.75 5.59
C VAL A 95 7.40 7.72 5.22
N MET A 96 6.18 7.45 5.69
CA MET A 96 5.04 8.33 5.43
C MET A 96 4.16 8.49 6.65
N HIS A 97 3.48 9.63 6.74
CA HIS A 97 2.44 9.83 7.74
C HIS A 97 1.29 8.82 7.52
N VAL A 98 0.77 8.20 8.58
CA VAL A 98 -0.26 7.15 8.46
C VAL A 98 -1.54 7.62 7.74
N LYS A 99 -1.88 8.91 7.87
CA LYS A 99 -3.03 9.54 7.19
C LYS A 99 -2.87 9.61 5.66
N SER A 100 -1.68 9.40 5.11
CA SER A 100 -1.47 9.34 3.66
C SER A 100 -2.01 8.03 3.05
N ILE A 101 -2.24 7.00 3.87
CA ILE A 101 -2.81 5.73 3.43
C ILE A 101 -4.31 5.91 3.14
N LYS A 102 -4.71 5.62 1.90
CA LYS A 102 -6.09 5.79 1.43
C LYS A 102 -6.91 4.52 1.60
N SER A 103 -6.36 3.37 1.21
CA SER A 103 -7.05 2.08 1.29
C SER A 103 -6.05 0.93 1.38
N MET A 104 -6.56 -0.24 1.78
CA MET A 104 -5.86 -1.51 1.59
C MET A 104 -6.12 -2.03 0.19
N VAL A 105 -5.13 -2.71 -0.36
CA VAL A 105 -5.22 -3.37 -1.65
C VAL A 105 -4.72 -4.81 -1.51
N GLY A 106 -5.16 -5.69 -2.40
CA GLY A 106 -4.49 -6.96 -2.64
C GLY A 106 -3.34 -6.75 -3.61
N MET A 107 -2.17 -7.29 -3.27
CA MET A 107 -1.05 -7.40 -4.20
C MET A 107 -0.75 -8.88 -4.32
N ILE A 108 -1.26 -9.49 -5.39
CA ILE A 108 -1.28 -10.94 -5.52
C ILE A 108 -0.04 -11.37 -6.30
N PRO A 109 0.84 -12.21 -5.71
CA PRO A 109 2.03 -12.68 -6.40
C PRO A 109 1.63 -13.52 -7.60
N HIS A 110 2.28 -13.27 -8.74
CA HIS A 110 2.16 -14.10 -9.94
C HIS A 110 3.49 -14.18 -10.67
N ARG A 111 3.67 -15.25 -11.44
CA ARG A 111 4.83 -15.45 -12.30
C ARG A 111 4.35 -15.47 -13.74
N LEU A 112 4.82 -14.53 -14.55
CA LEU A 112 4.33 -14.38 -15.93
C LEU A 112 5.47 -14.14 -16.91
N ARG A 113 5.25 -14.56 -18.16
CA ARG A 113 6.14 -14.27 -19.28
C ARG A 113 5.75 -12.93 -19.89
N LEU A 114 6.63 -11.96 -19.80
CA LEU A 114 6.45 -10.66 -20.42
C LEU A 114 6.44 -10.76 -21.95
N PRO A 115 5.90 -9.76 -22.65
CA PRO A 115 6.02 -9.67 -24.10
C PRO A 115 7.47 -9.59 -24.60
N SER A 116 8.41 -9.18 -23.75
CA SER A 116 9.86 -9.26 -24.04
C SER A 116 10.41 -10.68 -24.07
N GLY A 117 9.60 -11.68 -23.68
CA GLY A 117 9.99 -13.08 -23.58
C GLY A 117 10.55 -13.50 -22.22
N ILE A 118 10.85 -12.54 -21.33
CA ILE A 118 11.39 -12.77 -19.98
C ILE A 118 10.28 -13.19 -19.03
N THR A 119 10.50 -14.26 -18.26
CA THR A 119 9.62 -14.67 -17.16
C THR A 119 10.12 -14.08 -15.86
N GLU A 120 9.23 -13.42 -15.12
CA GLU A 120 9.57 -12.78 -13.85
C GLU A 120 8.42 -12.81 -12.85
N ASP A 121 8.79 -12.74 -11.57
CA ASP A 121 7.85 -12.63 -10.46
C ASP A 121 7.39 -11.18 -10.32
N ARG A 122 6.08 -11.00 -10.22
CA ARG A 122 5.39 -9.71 -10.12
C ARG A 122 4.22 -9.83 -9.15
N PHE A 123 3.54 -8.71 -8.94
CA PHE A 123 2.31 -8.65 -8.18
C PHE A 123 1.26 -7.91 -9.00
N PHE A 124 0.06 -8.46 -9.10
CA PHE A 124 -1.06 -7.71 -9.66
C PHE A 124 -1.89 -7.05 -8.57
N LEU A 125 -2.34 -5.83 -8.86
CA LEU A 125 -3.23 -5.10 -7.98
C LEU A 125 -4.63 -5.71 -8.03
N MET A 126 -5.20 -5.93 -6.85
CA MET A 126 -6.61 -6.21 -6.68
C MET A 126 -7.16 -5.21 -5.67
N GLU A 127 -7.89 -4.21 -6.15
CA GLU A 127 -8.62 -3.35 -5.23
C GLU A 127 -9.74 -4.16 -4.60
N LYS A 128 -9.80 -4.14 -3.27
CA LYS A 128 -10.99 -4.67 -2.61
C LYS A 128 -12.12 -3.70 -2.96
N LEU A 129 -13.07 -4.16 -3.76
CA LEU A 129 -14.39 -3.54 -3.88
C LEU A 129 -15.03 -3.61 -2.48
N GLY A 130 -14.70 -2.65 -1.63
CA GLY A 130 -15.45 -2.40 -0.40
C GLY A 130 -16.84 -1.98 -0.83
N LEU A 131 -17.86 -2.40 -0.08
CA LEU A 131 -19.24 -1.92 -0.24
C LEU A 131 -19.24 -0.39 -0.37
N ASP A 132 -19.27 0.10 -1.60
CA ASP A 132 -19.75 1.43 -1.95
C ASP A 132 -20.90 1.23 -2.93
N ILE A 133 -21.87 0.42 -2.50
CA ILE A 133 -23.15 0.20 -3.18
C ILE A 133 -24.16 1.27 -2.72
N SER A 134 -23.69 2.37 -2.12
CA SER A 134 -24.55 3.39 -1.51
C SER A 134 -24.76 4.65 -2.37
N GLN A 135 -24.22 4.74 -3.59
CA GLN A 135 -24.47 5.89 -4.47
C GLN A 135 -24.82 5.54 -5.93
N LEU A 136 -25.22 4.30 -6.23
CA LEU A 136 -26.01 4.03 -7.43
C LEU A 136 -27.51 4.10 -7.09
N GLY A 137 -27.94 5.31 -6.75
CA GLY A 137 -29.34 5.66 -6.55
C GLY A 137 -29.84 6.58 -7.65
N ILE A 138 -30.52 5.95 -8.62
CA ILE A 138 -31.64 6.47 -9.43
C ILE A 138 -31.28 7.47 -10.57
N LEU A 139 -31.48 6.98 -11.80
CA LEU A 139 -31.66 7.75 -13.06
C LEU A 139 -32.82 8.75 -12.96
#